data_AF-A0A3C1NBR1-F1
#
_entry.id   AF-A0A3C1NBR1-F1
#
_cell.length_a   1.000
_cell.length_b   1.000
_cell.length_c   1.000
_cell.angle_alpha   90.00
_cell.angle_beta   90.00
_cell.angle_gamma   90.00
#
_symmetry.space_group_name_H-M   'P 1'
#
loop_
_entity.id
_entity.type
_entity.pdbx_description
1 polymer ?
#
loop_
_entity_poly.entity_id
_entity_poly.type
_entity_poly.pdbx_seq_one_letter_code
_entity_poly.pdbx_strand_id
1 'polypeptide(L)'
;MPEAQHIAVLMGGWSSERAVSLRSGAACADALEKLGYRVTRLDVGRDAAARLAETAPDVCFNALHGRYGEDGCIQGLLETMGLPYTHSGVL
;
A
#
# COMPACT_ATOMS: atom_id res chain seq x y z
N MET A 1 -5.43 2.99 -25.46
CA MET A 1 -4.93 3.58 -24.22
C MET A 1 -4.32 2.45 -23.41
N PRO A 2 -3.14 2.60 -22.78
CA PRO A 2 -2.70 1.63 -21.79
C PRO A 2 -3.83 1.45 -20.77
N GLU A 3 -4.06 0.22 -20.33
CA GLU A 3 -5.03 -0.06 -19.26
C GLU A 3 -4.65 0.78 -18.03
N ALA A 4 -5.65 1.35 -17.34
CA ALA A 4 -5.38 2.19 -16.18
C ALA A 4 -4.69 1.34 -15.10
N GLN A 5 -3.42 1.65 -14.82
CA GLN A 5 -2.62 0.90 -13.84
C GLN A 5 -3.35 0.83 -12.49
N HIS A 6 -3.44 -0.37 -11.92
CA HIS A 6 -4.09 -0.63 -10.66
C HIS A 6 -3.09 -0.48 -9.50
N ILE A 7 -3.34 0.52 -8.66
CA ILE A 7 -2.50 0.85 -7.51
C ILE A 7 -3.21 0.45 -6.22
N ALA A 8 -2.55 -0.34 -5.37
CA ALA A 8 -2.98 -0.55 -3.99
C ALA A 8 -2.32 0.47 -3.07
N VAL A 9 -3.09 1.33 -2.42
CA VAL A 9 -2.60 2.26 -1.39
C VAL A 9 -2.68 1.58 -0.04
N LEU A 10 -1.53 1.23 0.52
CA LEU A 10 -1.40 0.58 1.83
C LEU A 10 -1.41 1.65 2.91
N MET A 11 -2.36 1.57 3.83
CA MET A 11 -2.59 2.60 4.85
C MET A 11 -3.08 1.98 6.17
N GLY A 12 -3.18 2.78 7.22
CA GLY A 12 -3.66 2.34 8.52
C GLY A 12 -2.68 1.46 9.28
N GLY A 13 -2.99 0.17 9.45
CA GLY A 13 -2.17 -0.73 10.26
C GLY A 13 -2.53 -0.73 11.75
N TRP A 14 -1.65 -1.32 12.58
CA TRP A 14 -1.81 -1.42 14.04
C TRP A 14 -0.64 -0.78 14.80
N SER A 15 0.09 0.14 14.17
CA SER A 15 1.11 0.95 14.85
C SER A 15 0.48 2.09 15.65
N SER A 16 1.25 2.74 16.52
CA SER A 16 0.85 3.98 17.20
C SER A 16 0.54 5.13 16.24
N GLU A 17 1.02 5.05 15.00
CA GLU A 17 0.89 6.09 13.97
C GLU A 17 -0.22 5.79 12.96
N ARG A 18 -1.06 4.79 13.23
CA ARG A 18 -2.20 4.40 12.39
C ARG A 18 -3.03 5.60 11.90
N ALA A 19 -3.36 6.53 12.80
CA ALA A 19 -4.17 7.69 12.44
C ALA A 19 -3.47 8.62 11.43
N VAL A 20 -2.14 8.72 11.50
CA VAL A 20 -1.33 9.47 10.52
C VAL A 20 -1.37 8.75 9.18
N SER A 21 -1.11 7.44 9.17
CA SER A 21 -1.14 6.60 7.96
C SER A 21 -2.49 6.64 7.24
N LEU A 22 -3.61 6.59 7.98
CA LEU A 22 -4.93 6.72 7.35
C LEU A 22 -5.14 8.07 6.65
N ARG A 23 -4.69 9.16 7.26
CA ARG A 23 -4.87 10.50 6.66
C ARG A 23 -4.00 10.68 5.42
N SER A 24 -2.72 10.33 5.51
CA SER A 24 -1.79 10.44 4.38
C SER A 24 -2.19 9.49 3.25
N GLY A 25 -2.51 8.23 3.56
CA GLY A 25 -3.00 7.25 2.59
C GLY A 25 -4.27 7.69 1.88
N ALA A 26 -5.25 8.24 2.60
CA ALA A 26 -6.48 8.75 1.99
C ALA A 26 -6.19 9.89 1.00
N ALA A 27 -5.33 10.85 1.38
CA ALA A 27 -4.96 11.96 0.51
C ALA A 27 -4.22 11.49 -0.76
N CYS A 28 -3.31 10.53 -0.63
CA CYS A 28 -2.62 9.93 -1.77
C CYS A 28 -3.59 9.18 -2.70
N ALA A 29 -4.49 8.38 -2.15
CA ALA A 29 -5.50 7.65 -2.91
C ALA A 29 -6.45 8.60 -3.66
N ASP A 30 -6.93 9.67 -3.01
CA ASP A 30 -7.76 10.70 -3.65
C ASP A 30 -7.04 11.33 -4.85
N ALA A 31 -5.74 11.60 -4.73
CA ALA A 31 -4.94 12.18 -5.80
C ALA A 31 -4.75 11.20 -6.97
N LEU A 32 -4.45 9.93 -6.68
CA LEU A 32 -4.29 8.89 -7.70
C LEU A 32 -5.60 8.63 -8.46
N GLU A 33 -6.74 8.58 -7.76
CA GLU A 33 -8.06 8.45 -8.39
C GLU A 33 -8.37 9.63 -9.31
N LYS A 34 -8.05 10.87 -8.90
CA LYS A 34 -8.21 12.07 -9.75
C LYS A 34 -7.33 12.06 -11.00
N LEU A 35 -6.19 11.36 -10.95
CA LEU A 35 -5.31 11.16 -12.11
C LEU A 35 -5.80 10.02 -13.03
N GLY A 36 -6.88 9.32 -12.67
CA GLY A 36 -7.50 8.28 -13.48
C GLY A 36 -6.95 6.87 -13.26
N TYR A 37 -6.15 6.64 -12.21
CA TYR A 37 -5.72 5.29 -11.85
C TYR A 37 -6.85 4.50 -11.22
N ARG A 38 -6.85 3.18 -11.41
CA ARG A 38 -7.68 2.27 -10.60
C ARG A 38 -7.01 2.15 -9.24
N VAL A 39 -7.72 2.49 -8.16
CA VAL A 39 -7.14 2.49 -6.81
C VAL A 39 -7.87 1.51 -5.90
N THR A 40 -7.11 0.70 -5.17
CA THR A 40 -7.59 -0.02 -4.00
C THR A 40 -6.99 0.59 -2.75
N ARG A 41 -7.84 1.10 -1.86
CA ARG A 41 -7.43 1.57 -0.53
C ARG A 41 -7.44 0.38 0.42
N LEU A 42 -6.29 0.03 0.97
CA LEU A 42 -6.13 -1.14 1.82
C LEU A 42 -5.66 -0.70 3.21
N ASP A 43 -6.57 -0.74 4.19
CA ASP A 43 -6.19 -0.65 5.61
C ASP A 43 -5.52 -1.98 6.00
N VAL A 44 -4.22 -1.92 6.26
CA VAL A 44 -3.37 -3.11 6.40
C VAL A 44 -3.70 -3.85 7.69
N GLY A 45 -4.32 -5.02 7.53
CA GLY A 45 -4.56 -6.00 8.59
C GLY A 45 -3.55 -7.14 8.56
N ARG A 46 -3.77 -8.13 9.44
CA ARG A 46 -2.98 -9.39 9.45
C ARG A 46 -3.22 -10.26 8.22
N ASP A 47 -4.28 -9.95 7.48
CA ASP A 47 -4.75 -10.58 6.25
C ASP A 47 -4.21 -9.88 4.99
N ALA A 48 -3.27 -8.93 5.12
CA ALA A 48 -2.74 -8.14 4.00
C ALA A 48 -2.30 -8.99 2.80
N ALA A 49 -1.63 -10.12 3.04
CA ALA A 49 -1.19 -11.02 1.98
C ALA A 49 -2.36 -11.57 1.16
N ALA A 50 -3.42 -12.03 1.83
CA ALA A 50 -4.62 -12.55 1.17
C ALA A 50 -5.34 -11.44 0.39
N ARG A 51 -5.50 -10.27 1.01
CA ARG A 51 -6.14 -9.10 0.39
C ARG A 51 -5.37 -8.62 -0.85
N LEU A 52 -4.04 -8.63 -0.81
CA LEU A 52 -3.18 -8.28 -1.94
C LEU A 52 -3.25 -9.32 -3.06
N ALA A 53 -3.29 -10.62 -2.72
CA ALA A 53 -3.47 -11.68 -3.71
C ALA A 53 -4.86 -11.62 -4.40
N GLU A 54 -5.92 -11.29 -3.66
CA GLU A 54 -7.27 -11.11 -4.20
C GLU A 54 -7.38 -9.90 -5.13
N THR A 55 -6.72 -8.80 -4.75
CA THR A 55 -6.82 -7.53 -5.47
C THR A 55 -5.89 -7.46 -6.67
N ALA A 56 -4.76 -8.18 -6.62
CA ALA A 56 -3.75 -8.28 -7.66
C ALA A 56 -3.36 -6.92 -8.29
N PRO A 57 -2.88 -5.95 -7.48
CA PRO A 57 -2.48 -4.65 -8.00
C PRO A 57 -1.19 -4.74 -8.83
N ASP A 58 -1.02 -3.82 -9.77
CA ASP A 58 0.21 -3.69 -10.56
C ASP A 58 1.37 -3.12 -9.70
N VAL A 59 1.04 -2.29 -8.72
CA VAL A 59 2.00 -1.66 -7.80
C VAL A 59 1.35 -1.28 -6.48
N CYS A 60 2.11 -1.36 -5.39
CA CYS A 60 1.70 -0.91 -4.06
C CYS A 60 2.31 0.45 -3.71
N PHE A 61 1.47 1.43 -3.41
CA PHE A 61 1.89 2.68 -2.79
C PHE A 61 1.89 2.51 -1.27
N ASN A 62 3.07 2.48 -0.65
CA ASN A 62 3.20 2.33 0.80
C ASN A 62 3.00 3.69 1.51
N ALA A 63 1.84 3.87 2.14
CA ALA A 63 1.52 5.00 3.00
C ALA A 63 1.39 4.60 4.47
N LEU A 64 1.99 3.48 4.88
CA LEU A 64 2.10 3.09 6.29
C LEU A 64 3.09 3.99 7.02
N HIS A 65 2.83 4.20 8.32
CA HIS A 65 3.70 4.98 9.22
C HIS A 65 4.03 4.15 10.45
N GLY A 66 5.27 4.27 10.91
CA GLY A 66 5.80 3.60 12.08
C GLY A 66 6.12 2.13 11.86
N ARG A 67 6.15 1.40 12.98
CA ARG A 67 6.45 -0.04 13.01
C ARG A 67 5.55 -0.81 12.04
N TYR A 68 6.13 -1.80 11.37
CA TYR A 68 5.56 -2.61 10.30
C TYR A 68 5.42 -1.92 8.93
N GLY A 69 5.40 -0.58 8.87
CA GLY A 69 5.33 0.18 7.61
C GLY A 69 6.68 0.65 7.09
N GLU A 70 7.57 1.03 8.00
CA GLU A 70 8.85 1.70 7.69
C GLU A 70 10.08 0.92 8.16
N ASP A 71 9.88 -0.26 8.77
CA ASP A 71 10.93 -1.09 9.36
C ASP A 71 11.31 -2.32 8.52
N GLY A 72 10.80 -2.41 7.29
CA GLY A 72 11.04 -3.53 6.38
C GLY A 72 10.01 -4.66 6.44
N CYS A 73 9.08 -4.67 7.41
CA CYS A 73 8.10 -5.77 7.52
C CYS A 73 7.15 -5.85 6.32
N ILE A 74 6.51 -4.75 5.95
CA ILE A 74 5.60 -4.74 4.78
C ILE A 74 6.38 -4.94 3.48
N GLN A 75 7.58 -4.36 3.39
CA GLN A 75 8.49 -4.50 2.25
C GLN A 75 8.83 -5.97 2.04
N GLY A 76 9.23 -6.69 3.09
CA GLY A 76 9.53 -8.12 3.00
C GLY A 76 8.33 -8.96 2.55
N LEU A 77 7.11 -8.60 2.96
CA LEU A 77 5.90 -9.25 2.43
C LEU A 77 5.75 -8.99 0.92
N LEU A 78 5.88 -7.74 0.47
CA LEU A 78 5.74 -7.35 -0.92
C LEU A 78 6.81 -8.00 -1.82
N GLU A 79 8.06 -8.06 -1.35
CA GLU A 79 9.15 -8.81 -1.98
C GLU A 79 8.80 -10.30 -2.14
N THR A 80 8.31 -10.92 -1.06
CA THR A 80 7.91 -12.33 -1.08
C THR A 80 6.78 -12.59 -2.08
N MET A 81 5.87 -11.62 -2.23
CA MET A 81 4.76 -11.69 -3.19
C MET A 81 5.15 -11.27 -4.61
N GLY A 82 6.36 -10.75 -4.83
CA GLY A 82 6.80 -10.22 -6.13
C GLY A 82 6.02 -8.97 -6.57
N LEU A 83 5.44 -8.21 -5.63
CA LEU A 83 4.66 -7.02 -5.94
C LEU A 83 5.58 -5.78 -5.95
N PRO A 84 5.61 -4.98 -7.04
CA PRO A 84 6.32 -3.71 -7.04
C PRO A 84 5.75 -2.74 -6.00
N TYR A 85 6.60 -1.93 -5.37
CA TYR A 85 6.16 -0.95 -4.38
C TYR A 85 7.00 0.32 -4.34
N THR A 86 6.41 1.39 -3.83
CA THR A 86 7.11 2.66 -3.54
C THR A 86 7.87 2.56 -2.23
N HIS A 87 8.83 3.48 -2.01
CA HIS A 87 9.69 3.60 -0.82
C HIS A 87 10.97 2.75 -0.93
N SER A 88 11.78 2.72 0.15
CA SER A 88 12.99 1.89 0.21
C SER A 88 12.66 0.41 0.30
N GLY A 89 13.54 -0.43 -0.24
CA GLY A 89 13.45 -1.88 -0.12
C GLY A 89 13.95 -2.43 1.22
N VAL A 90 14.09 -3.76 1.31
CA VAL A 90 14.74 -4.41 2.45
C VAL A 90 16.27 -4.41 2.24
N LEU A 91 16.99 -3.69 3.12
CA LEU A 91 18.46 -3.52 3.16
C LEU A 91 19.06 -2.56 2.12
#